data_AF-A0A1Q3AXG9-F1
#
_entry.id   AF-A0A1Q3AXG9-F1
#
_cell.length_a   1.000
_cell.length_b   1.000
_cell.length_c   1.000
_cell.angle_alpha   90.00
_cell.angle_beta   90.00
_cell.angle_gamma   90.00
#
_symmetry.space_group_name_H-M   'P 1'
#
loop_
_entity.id
_entity.type
_entity.pdbx_description
1 polymer ?
#
loop_
_entity_poly.entity_id
_entity_poly.type
_entity_poly.pdbx_seq_one_letter_code
_entity_poly.pdbx_strand_id
1 'polypeptide(L)'
;MLGCKPVDIPMDPHQKFGIDDGSPHTDVHQYRSLIGKLIYLTVTRPGISFAVGVLSQFMQAPQKAHWDAVIRILRYLKSAPGKGLIYRPNRHMDLVAYSDADWAGSASDRRSTTGYCTFVGGNLVSWRSKKQTTVARSSAKVEYRAMAHTTAELMWLRSLLLEMGLLVSKPMKMFCDNQAAIYIASNPVYHERTKHIEVDCHFVHDAVMKKLVETPFVSSLGQLADVLTKSLFAPNFRMCCNKLSMGDLYAPA
;
A
#
# COMPACT_ATOMS: atom_id res chain seq x y z
N MET A 1 -6.58 -1.47 -27.58
CA MET A 1 -5.29 -1.75 -26.88
C MET A 1 -4.22 -2.45 -27.74
N LEU A 2 -4.56 -3.14 -28.84
CA LEU A 2 -3.57 -3.92 -29.62
C LEU A 2 -2.37 -3.09 -30.15
N GLY A 3 -2.59 -1.85 -30.60
CA GLY A 3 -1.53 -0.96 -31.10
C GLY A 3 -0.94 0.07 -30.12
N CYS A 4 -1.34 0.10 -28.84
CA CYS A 4 -0.86 1.14 -27.92
C CYS A 4 0.57 0.86 -27.40
N LYS A 5 1.40 1.89 -27.27
CA LYS A 5 2.74 1.81 -26.67
C LYS A 5 2.65 1.52 -25.17
N PRO A 6 3.34 0.52 -24.61
CA PRO A 6 3.38 0.29 -23.16
C PRO A 6 3.98 1.48 -22.39
N VAL A 7 3.82 1.47 -21.06
CA VAL A 7 4.45 2.44 -20.14
C VAL A 7 4.99 1.70 -18.92
N ASP A 8 6.01 2.25 -18.27
CA ASP A 8 6.72 1.56 -17.18
C ASP A 8 6.04 1.69 -15.81
N ILE A 9 5.16 2.68 -15.64
CA ILE A 9 4.48 2.96 -14.36
C ILE A 9 2.98 3.20 -14.56
N PRO A 10 2.13 2.71 -13.63
CA PRO A 10 0.67 2.75 -13.77
C PRO A 10 0.07 4.15 -13.63
N MET A 11 0.74 5.06 -12.92
CA MET A 11 0.30 6.43 -12.68
C MET A 11 1.50 7.37 -12.76
N ASP A 12 1.27 8.60 -13.22
CA ASP A 12 2.30 9.63 -13.32
C ASP A 12 2.52 10.31 -11.94
N PRO A 13 3.75 10.34 -11.39
CA PRO A 13 4.05 11.01 -10.12
C PRO A 13 3.77 12.51 -10.12
N HIS A 14 3.77 13.17 -11.27
CA HIS A 14 3.49 14.60 -11.38
C HIS A 14 2.00 14.92 -11.50
N GLN A 15 1.19 13.94 -11.88
CA GLN A 15 -0.24 14.13 -12.08
C GLN A 15 -0.98 14.03 -10.75
N LYS A 16 -1.66 15.11 -10.37
CA LYS A 16 -2.59 15.13 -9.25
C LYS A 16 -4.00 15.22 -9.80
N PHE A 17 -4.93 14.51 -9.17
CA PHE A 17 -6.34 14.51 -9.56
C PHE A 17 -7.17 15.29 -8.54
N GLY A 18 -7.81 16.36 -9.00
CA GLY A 18 -8.82 17.16 -8.32
C GLY A 18 -10.25 16.77 -8.72
N ILE A 19 -11.22 17.45 -8.13
CA ILE A 19 -12.65 17.24 -8.44
C ILE A 19 -13.05 17.97 -9.75
N ASP A 20 -12.29 18.99 -10.18
CA ASP A 20 -12.60 19.89 -11.31
C ASP A 20 -11.47 19.96 -12.37
N ASP A 21 -10.85 18.82 -12.72
CA ASP A 21 -9.71 18.77 -13.64
C ASP A 21 -10.09 18.74 -15.13
N GLY A 22 -11.32 19.13 -15.49
CA GLY A 22 -11.71 19.44 -16.87
C GLY A 22 -12.95 18.72 -17.38
N SER A 23 -12.94 18.36 -18.67
CA SER A 23 -14.13 17.88 -19.39
C SER A 23 -14.66 16.55 -18.82
N PRO A 24 -15.98 16.42 -18.56
CA PRO A 24 -16.59 15.16 -18.15
C PRO A 24 -16.32 14.01 -19.13
N HIS A 25 -16.18 12.79 -18.60
CA HIS A 25 -16.11 11.60 -19.43
C HIS A 25 -17.54 11.12 -19.76
N THR A 26 -17.82 10.91 -21.03
CA THR A 26 -19.18 10.63 -21.54
C THR A 26 -19.74 9.28 -21.06
N ASP A 27 -18.91 8.22 -20.99
CA ASP A 27 -19.36 6.87 -20.65
C ASP A 27 -18.96 6.48 -19.22
N VAL A 28 -19.78 6.90 -18.26
CA VAL A 28 -19.59 6.60 -16.83
C VAL A 28 -19.66 5.09 -16.56
N HIS A 29 -20.48 4.34 -17.31
CA HIS A 29 -20.63 2.91 -17.12
C HIS A 29 -19.36 2.16 -17.53
N GLN A 30 -18.77 2.52 -18.66
CA GLN A 30 -17.49 1.98 -19.12
C GLN A 30 -16.38 2.24 -18.09
N TYR A 31 -16.30 3.46 -17.55
CA TYR A 31 -15.36 3.79 -16.48
C TYR A 31 -15.51 2.87 -15.26
N ARG A 32 -16.74 2.75 -14.74
CA ARG A 32 -17.04 1.92 -13.55
C ARG A 32 -16.72 0.44 -13.79
N SER A 33 -17.12 -0.09 -14.95
CA SER A 33 -16.85 -1.48 -15.32
C SER A 33 -15.35 -1.78 -15.37
N LEU A 34 -14.58 -0.87 -15.97
CA LEU A 34 -13.14 -1.05 -16.11
C LEU A 34 -12.41 -0.93 -14.76
N ILE A 35 -12.78 0.04 -13.93
CA ILE A 35 -12.25 0.13 -12.56
C ILE A 35 -12.59 -1.13 -11.76
N GLY A 36 -13.81 -1.67 -11.86
CA GLY A 36 -14.19 -2.91 -11.19
C GLY A 36 -13.28 -4.08 -11.56
N LYS A 37 -12.98 -4.24 -12.86
CA LYS A 37 -12.02 -5.25 -13.34
C LYS A 37 -10.61 -5.01 -12.80
N LEU A 38 -10.17 -3.76 -12.74
CA LEU A 38 -8.87 -3.41 -12.20
C LEU A 38 -8.77 -3.66 -10.69
N ILE A 39 -9.85 -3.40 -9.93
CA ILE A 39 -9.93 -3.73 -8.50
C ILE A 39 -9.71 -5.23 -8.29
N TYR A 40 -10.39 -6.07 -9.08
CA TYR A 40 -10.17 -7.52 -9.02
C TYR A 40 -8.70 -7.89 -9.32
N LEU A 41 -8.09 -7.25 -10.31
CA LEU A 41 -6.70 -7.52 -10.69
C LEU A 41 -5.68 -7.11 -9.60
N THR A 42 -6.03 -6.17 -8.70
CA THR A 42 -5.14 -5.79 -7.58
C THR A 42 -4.79 -6.97 -6.67
N VAL A 43 -5.63 -8.03 -6.65
CA VAL A 43 -5.42 -9.29 -5.89
C VAL A 43 -4.18 -10.06 -6.36
N THR A 44 -3.73 -9.87 -7.60
CA THR A 44 -2.49 -10.50 -8.10
C THR A 44 -1.43 -9.49 -8.55
N ARG A 45 -1.81 -8.20 -8.59
CA ARG A 45 -0.98 -7.09 -9.05
C ARG A 45 -0.93 -5.97 -8.00
N PRO A 46 -0.22 -6.15 -6.87
CA PRO A 46 -0.15 -5.13 -5.82
C PRO A 46 0.35 -3.77 -6.32
N GLY A 47 1.23 -3.74 -7.33
CA GLY A 47 1.79 -2.51 -7.88
C GLY A 47 0.78 -1.55 -8.55
N ILE A 48 -0.45 -1.97 -8.87
CA ILE A 48 -1.48 -1.07 -9.38
C ILE A 48 -2.47 -0.60 -8.29
N SER A 49 -2.35 -1.11 -7.05
CA SER A 49 -3.35 -0.90 -6.00
C SER A 49 -3.56 0.57 -5.67
N PHE A 50 -2.47 1.34 -5.56
CA PHE A 50 -2.55 2.79 -5.31
C PHE A 50 -3.27 3.52 -6.44
N ALA A 51 -2.82 3.31 -7.69
CA ALA A 51 -3.40 3.96 -8.87
C ALA A 51 -4.89 3.65 -9.04
N VAL A 52 -5.28 2.38 -8.86
CA VAL A 52 -6.69 1.96 -8.90
C VAL A 52 -7.48 2.57 -7.75
N GLY A 53 -6.91 2.62 -6.54
CA GLY A 53 -7.52 3.24 -5.36
C GLY A 53 -7.81 4.74 -5.57
N VAL A 54 -6.87 5.48 -6.16
CA VAL A 54 -7.07 6.89 -6.53
C VAL A 54 -8.22 7.04 -7.53
N LEU A 55 -8.20 6.28 -8.64
CA LEU A 55 -9.20 6.41 -9.70
C LEU A 55 -10.59 5.92 -9.28
N SER A 56 -10.68 4.99 -8.32
CA SER A 56 -11.96 4.54 -7.76
C SER A 56 -12.76 5.65 -7.06
N GLN A 57 -12.11 6.74 -6.63
CA GLN A 57 -12.79 7.88 -6.00
C GLN A 57 -13.67 8.66 -6.97
N PHE A 58 -13.42 8.56 -8.28
CA PHE A 58 -14.11 9.31 -9.31
C PHE A 58 -15.18 8.49 -10.04
N MET A 59 -15.67 7.39 -9.44
CA MET A 59 -16.70 6.54 -10.06
C MET A 59 -18.04 7.27 -10.30
N GLN A 60 -18.36 8.32 -9.53
CA GLN A 60 -19.62 9.04 -9.69
C GLN A 60 -19.61 9.98 -10.88
N ALA A 61 -18.56 10.79 -11.01
CA ALA A 61 -18.39 11.77 -12.07
C ALA A 61 -16.95 11.71 -12.63
N PRO A 62 -16.62 10.70 -13.46
CA PRO A 62 -15.31 10.62 -14.08
C PRO A 62 -15.10 11.74 -15.09
N GLN A 63 -13.85 12.18 -15.24
CA GLN A 63 -13.43 13.19 -16.21
C GLN A 63 -12.48 12.54 -17.21
N LYS A 64 -12.23 13.24 -18.32
CA LYS A 64 -11.31 12.76 -19.36
C LYS A 64 -9.93 12.42 -18.81
N ALA A 65 -9.38 13.24 -17.91
CA ALA A 65 -8.11 12.97 -17.25
C ALA A 65 -8.12 11.66 -16.44
N HIS A 66 -9.24 11.35 -15.75
CA HIS A 66 -9.42 10.09 -15.03
C HIS A 66 -9.43 8.90 -16.00
N TRP A 67 -10.13 9.02 -17.13
CA TRP A 67 -10.14 7.99 -18.16
C TRP A 67 -8.75 7.75 -18.76
N ASP A 68 -8.03 8.82 -19.11
CA ASP A 68 -6.67 8.72 -19.65
C ASP A 68 -5.71 8.02 -18.67
N ALA A 69 -5.87 8.26 -17.37
CA ALA A 69 -5.15 7.58 -16.31
C ALA A 69 -5.52 6.08 -16.20
N VAL A 70 -6.80 5.72 -16.36
CA VAL A 70 -7.22 4.31 -16.44
C VAL A 70 -6.58 3.63 -17.65
N ILE A 71 -6.57 4.30 -18.81
CA ILE A 71 -5.90 3.78 -20.02
C ILE A 71 -4.38 3.63 -19.78
N ARG A 72 -3.74 4.53 -19.02
CA ARG A 72 -2.34 4.38 -18.62
C ARG A 72 -2.11 3.10 -17.82
N ILE A 73 -2.97 2.76 -16.85
CA ILE A 73 -2.87 1.49 -16.10
C ILE A 73 -2.93 0.30 -17.07
N LEU A 74 -3.85 0.33 -18.05
CA LEU A 74 -3.92 -0.74 -19.05
C LEU A 74 -2.66 -0.82 -19.92
N ARG A 75 -2.06 0.32 -20.29
CA ARG A 75 -0.80 0.36 -21.04
C ARG A 75 0.36 -0.20 -20.21
N TYR A 76 0.36 0.03 -18.90
CA TYR A 76 1.31 -0.59 -17.98
C TYR A 76 1.12 -2.11 -17.92
N LEU A 77 -0.11 -2.58 -17.72
CA LEU A 77 -0.42 -4.02 -17.66
C LEU A 77 -0.06 -4.75 -18.97
N LYS A 78 -0.21 -4.07 -20.12
CA LYS A 78 0.20 -4.60 -21.43
C LYS A 78 1.70 -4.88 -21.51
N SER A 79 2.55 -4.15 -20.78
CA SER A 79 4.01 -4.36 -20.83
C SER A 79 4.42 -5.76 -20.37
N ALA A 80 3.65 -6.37 -19.46
CA ALA A 80 3.96 -7.66 -18.85
C ALA A 80 2.66 -8.37 -18.40
N PRO A 81 1.91 -9.01 -19.33
CA PRO A 81 0.65 -9.69 -19.00
C PRO A 81 0.81 -10.88 -18.06
N GLY A 82 1.96 -11.57 -18.09
CA GLY A 82 2.28 -12.70 -17.20
C GLY A 82 2.86 -12.33 -15.85
N LYS A 83 3.10 -11.03 -15.61
CA LYS A 83 3.55 -10.57 -14.31
C LYS A 83 2.51 -10.88 -13.22
N GLY A 84 2.95 -11.09 -11.99
CA GLY A 84 2.05 -11.48 -10.91
C GLY A 84 2.83 -11.93 -9.69
N LEU A 85 2.12 -12.27 -8.61
CA LEU A 85 2.74 -12.80 -7.41
C LEU A 85 3.33 -14.18 -7.66
N ILE A 86 4.60 -14.33 -7.31
CA ILE A 86 5.31 -15.62 -7.33
C ILE A 86 5.63 -16.02 -5.91
N TYR A 87 5.08 -17.16 -5.49
CA TYR A 87 5.38 -17.79 -4.22
C TYR A 87 6.55 -18.77 -4.37
N ARG A 88 7.53 -18.69 -3.48
CA ARG A 88 8.67 -19.60 -3.43
C ARG A 88 8.74 -20.31 -2.09
N PRO A 89 9.16 -21.59 -2.06
CA PRO A 89 9.42 -22.26 -0.80
C PRO A 89 10.61 -21.60 -0.10
N ASN A 90 10.44 -21.26 1.17
CA ASN A 90 11.49 -20.71 2.02
C ASN A 90 11.59 -21.53 3.31
N ARG A 91 12.77 -21.56 3.93
CA ARG A 91 13.04 -22.37 5.14
C ARG A 91 12.61 -21.69 6.45
N HIS A 92 11.78 -20.65 6.37
CA HIS A 92 11.30 -19.89 7.53
C HIS A 92 9.88 -19.39 7.28
N MET A 93 9.16 -19.11 8.38
CA MET A 93 7.80 -18.55 8.37
C MET A 93 7.73 -17.17 9.03
N ASP A 94 8.87 -16.47 9.08
CA ASP A 94 8.96 -15.12 9.65
C ASP A 94 7.91 -14.19 9.01
N LEU A 95 7.18 -13.48 9.87
CA LEU A 95 6.21 -12.45 9.50
C LEU A 95 6.90 -11.09 9.47
N VAL A 96 6.87 -10.45 8.29
CA VAL A 96 7.50 -9.15 8.06
C VAL A 96 6.50 -8.24 7.36
N ALA A 97 6.27 -7.04 7.88
CA ALA A 97 5.44 -6.03 7.26
C ALA A 97 6.21 -4.73 7.04
N TYR A 98 5.75 -3.97 6.05
CA TYR A 98 6.14 -2.60 5.79
C TYR A 98 4.90 -1.74 5.92
N SER A 99 5.00 -0.64 6.66
CA SER A 99 3.93 0.33 6.88
C SER A 99 4.41 1.71 6.44
N ASP A 100 3.57 2.42 5.68
CA ASP A 100 3.83 3.78 5.20
C ASP A 100 2.51 4.58 5.13
N ALA A 101 2.62 5.91 5.22
CA ALA A 101 1.50 6.81 4.96
C ALA A 101 1.91 8.09 4.22
N ASP A 102 1.29 8.33 3.05
CA ASP A 102 1.49 9.58 2.32
C ASP A 102 0.69 10.72 2.96
N TRP A 103 1.36 11.57 3.75
CA TRP A 103 0.75 12.66 4.49
C TRP A 103 0.23 13.77 3.56
N ALA A 104 -1.07 14.06 3.66
CA ALA A 104 -1.76 15.08 2.87
C ALA A 104 -1.60 14.92 1.34
N GLY A 105 -1.39 13.68 0.88
CA GLY A 105 -1.15 13.35 -0.53
C GLY A 105 -2.33 13.63 -1.46
N SER A 106 -3.56 13.55 -0.95
CA SER A 106 -4.76 13.86 -1.73
C SER A 106 -4.89 15.37 -1.98
N ALA A 107 -4.88 15.79 -3.24
CA ALA A 107 -4.99 17.21 -3.60
C ALA A 107 -6.35 17.83 -3.25
N SER A 108 -7.42 17.04 -3.30
CA SER A 108 -8.80 17.51 -3.14
C SER A 108 -9.19 17.76 -1.68
N ASP A 109 -8.80 16.87 -0.77
CA ASP A 109 -9.25 16.90 0.64
C ASP A 109 -8.11 16.82 1.66
N ARG A 110 -6.85 16.81 1.20
CA ARG A 110 -5.63 16.69 2.03
C ARG A 110 -5.65 15.48 2.98
N ARG A 111 -6.46 14.45 2.67
CA ARG A 111 -6.43 13.18 3.38
C ARG A 111 -5.23 12.36 2.93
N SER A 112 -4.70 11.60 3.88
CA SER A 112 -3.49 10.79 3.69
C SER A 112 -3.85 9.41 3.16
N THR A 113 -2.91 8.72 2.53
CA THR A 113 -3.10 7.34 2.06
C THR A 113 -2.24 6.42 2.89
N THR A 114 -2.85 5.47 3.60
CA THR A 114 -2.15 4.39 4.29
C THR A 114 -1.86 3.25 3.32
N GLY A 115 -0.63 2.76 3.37
CA GLY A 115 -0.18 1.60 2.62
C GLY A 115 0.51 0.62 3.54
N TYR A 116 0.25 -0.67 3.35
CA TYR A 116 1.03 -1.72 3.99
C TYR A 116 1.18 -2.93 3.11
N CYS A 117 2.24 -3.69 3.30
CA CYS A 117 2.44 -5.00 2.70
C CYS A 117 3.09 -5.94 3.70
N THR A 118 2.58 -7.18 3.77
CA THR A 118 2.95 -8.18 4.76
C THR A 118 3.36 -9.48 4.08
N PHE A 119 4.50 -10.00 4.51
CA PHE A 119 5.16 -11.17 3.99
C PHE A 119 5.14 -12.30 5.02
N VAL A 120 4.91 -13.52 4.56
CA VAL A 120 5.08 -14.76 5.32
C VAL A 120 6.18 -15.56 4.66
N GLY A 121 7.26 -15.82 5.40
CA GLY A 121 8.36 -16.61 4.87
C GLY A 121 8.94 -16.00 3.60
N GLY A 122 9.05 -14.66 3.51
CA GLY A 122 9.56 -13.95 2.34
C GLY A 122 8.59 -13.80 1.17
N ASN A 123 7.38 -14.36 1.24
CA ASN A 123 6.37 -14.23 0.20
C ASN A 123 5.30 -13.20 0.59
N LEU A 124 4.92 -12.31 -0.33
CA LEU A 124 3.87 -11.33 -0.10
C LEU A 124 2.50 -12.01 -0.02
N VAL A 125 1.81 -11.87 1.10
CA VAL A 125 0.49 -12.51 1.33
C VAL A 125 -0.65 -11.53 1.54
N SER A 126 -0.35 -10.31 2.02
CA SER A 126 -1.35 -9.29 2.28
C SER A 126 -0.80 -7.91 1.94
N TRP A 127 -1.64 -7.05 1.36
CA TRP A 127 -1.30 -5.67 1.07
C TRP A 127 -2.56 -4.81 1.00
N ARG A 128 -2.38 -3.51 1.24
CA ARG A 128 -3.46 -2.54 1.17
C ARG A 128 -2.95 -1.19 0.72
N SER A 129 -3.76 -0.51 -0.07
CA SER A 129 -3.70 0.94 -0.28
C SER A 129 -5.07 1.50 0.11
N LYS A 130 -5.11 2.44 1.06
CA LYS A 130 -6.37 2.98 1.57
C LYS A 130 -6.22 4.45 1.95
N LYS A 131 -7.06 5.29 1.35
CA LYS A 131 -7.23 6.68 1.77
C LYS A 131 -7.83 6.73 3.18
N GLN A 132 -7.18 7.46 4.09
CA GLN A 132 -7.66 7.68 5.45
C GLN A 132 -8.94 8.53 5.41
N THR A 133 -9.84 8.30 6.36
CA THR A 133 -11.11 9.03 6.47
C THR A 133 -10.95 10.41 7.11
N THR A 134 -9.91 10.59 7.93
CA THR A 134 -9.67 11.83 8.68
C THR A 134 -8.38 12.50 8.25
N VAL A 135 -8.40 13.84 8.21
CA VAL A 135 -7.20 14.64 7.97
C VAL A 135 -6.35 14.67 9.25
N ALA A 136 -5.03 14.54 9.08
CA ALA A 136 -4.08 14.61 10.17
C ALA A 136 -3.20 15.85 10.04
N ARG A 137 -2.78 16.39 11.18
CA ARG A 137 -1.97 17.62 11.27
C ARG A 137 -0.46 17.35 11.36
N SER A 138 -0.04 16.09 11.33
CA SER A 138 1.37 15.69 11.34
C SER A 138 1.58 14.38 10.59
N SER A 139 2.77 14.21 10.00
CA SER A 139 3.20 12.97 9.35
C SER A 139 3.26 11.81 10.34
N ALA A 140 3.83 12.03 11.52
CA ALA A 140 3.94 11.01 12.57
C ALA A 140 2.56 10.39 12.94
N LYS A 141 1.48 11.19 12.94
CA LYS A 141 0.13 10.71 13.24
C LYS A 141 -0.42 9.79 12.14
N VAL A 142 -0.16 10.08 10.88
CA VAL A 142 -0.67 9.24 9.78
C VAL A 142 0.12 7.95 9.65
N GLU A 143 1.42 8.03 9.90
CA GLU A 143 2.31 6.88 9.99
C GLU A 143 1.90 5.97 11.13
N TYR A 144 1.60 6.53 12.31
CA TYR A 144 1.16 5.74 13.44
C TYR A 144 -0.18 5.04 13.18
N ARG A 145 -1.11 5.68 12.47
CA ARG A 145 -2.36 5.03 12.04
C ARG A 145 -2.10 3.90 11.04
N ALA A 146 -1.15 4.08 10.13
CA ALA A 146 -0.71 3.00 9.25
C ALA A 146 -0.10 1.84 10.05
N MET A 147 0.72 2.13 11.06
CA MET A 147 1.26 1.12 11.98
C MET A 147 0.15 0.37 12.73
N ALA A 148 -0.91 1.06 13.17
CA ALA A 148 -2.04 0.42 13.85
C ALA A 148 -2.81 -0.55 12.93
N HIS A 149 -3.11 -0.12 11.70
CA HIS A 149 -3.71 -1.02 10.70
C HIS A 149 -2.80 -2.21 10.38
N THR A 150 -1.50 -1.98 10.22
CA THR A 150 -0.52 -3.03 9.92
C THR A 150 -0.34 -4.00 11.09
N THR A 151 -0.40 -3.50 12.33
CA THR A 151 -0.36 -4.33 13.54
C THR A 151 -1.58 -5.24 13.62
N ALA A 152 -2.76 -4.74 13.27
CA ALA A 152 -3.99 -5.55 13.26
C ALA A 152 -3.89 -6.68 12.22
N GLU A 153 -3.37 -6.38 11.03
CA GLU A 153 -3.11 -7.38 9.99
C GLU A 153 -2.11 -8.45 10.46
N LEU A 154 -1.00 -8.02 11.07
CA LEU A 154 0.02 -8.93 11.61
C LEU A 154 -0.54 -9.84 12.71
N MET A 155 -1.33 -9.30 13.64
CA MET A 155 -1.99 -10.10 14.68
C MET A 155 -2.94 -11.13 14.07
N TRP A 156 -3.76 -10.72 13.10
CA TRP A 156 -4.69 -11.61 12.42
C TRP A 156 -3.96 -12.73 11.68
N LEU A 157 -2.93 -12.41 10.90
CA LEU A 157 -2.11 -13.40 10.19
C LEU A 157 -1.40 -14.35 11.17
N ARG A 158 -0.87 -13.84 12.27
CA ARG A 158 -0.23 -14.67 13.30
C ARG A 158 -1.23 -15.67 13.89
N SER A 159 -2.44 -15.23 14.25
CA SER A 159 -3.47 -16.12 14.76
C SER A 159 -3.87 -17.18 13.73
N LEU A 160 -4.07 -16.80 12.48
CA LEU A 160 -4.38 -17.72 11.39
C LEU A 160 -3.29 -18.78 11.21
N LEU A 161 -2.01 -18.39 11.22
CA LEU A 161 -0.91 -19.33 11.09
C LEU A 161 -0.85 -20.32 12.27
N LEU A 162 -1.10 -19.84 13.50
CA LEU A 162 -1.16 -20.70 14.68
C LEU A 162 -2.32 -21.71 14.61
N GLU A 163 -3.50 -21.28 14.14
CA GLU A 163 -4.65 -22.16 13.92
C GLU A 163 -4.36 -23.24 12.86
N MET A 164 -3.54 -22.92 11.86
CA MET A 164 -3.06 -23.88 10.87
C MET A 164 -1.93 -24.81 11.40
N GLY A 165 -1.57 -24.70 12.69
CA GLY A 165 -0.52 -25.51 13.31
C GLY A 165 0.90 -25.03 13.02
N LEU A 166 1.08 -23.82 12.49
CA LEU A 166 2.39 -23.26 12.16
C LEU A 166 2.92 -22.41 13.32
N LEU A 167 4.14 -22.70 13.75
CA LEU A 167 4.78 -21.97 14.85
C LEU A 167 5.32 -20.61 14.37
N VAL A 168 4.84 -19.54 15.01
CA VAL A 168 5.38 -18.18 14.88
C VAL A 168 6.07 -17.80 16.19
N SER A 169 7.34 -18.18 16.31
CA SER A 169 8.11 -18.03 17.56
C SER A 169 8.86 -16.70 17.66
N LYS A 170 9.16 -16.06 16.54
CA LYS A 170 9.89 -14.79 16.52
C LYS A 170 8.93 -13.59 16.58
N PRO A 171 9.33 -12.47 17.18
CA PRO A 171 8.63 -11.21 17.02
C PRO A 171 8.47 -10.83 15.54
N MET A 172 7.31 -10.32 15.18
CA MET A 172 7.00 -9.90 13.82
C MET A 172 7.62 -8.54 13.56
N LYS A 173 8.31 -8.36 12.42
CA LYS A 173 8.97 -7.09 12.11
C LYS A 173 8.03 -6.19 11.33
N MET A 174 7.77 -4.99 11.82
CA MET A 174 7.02 -3.95 11.12
C MET A 174 7.95 -2.78 10.81
N PHE A 175 8.43 -2.71 9.57
CA PHE A 175 9.29 -1.63 9.11
C PHE A 175 8.50 -0.34 8.88
N CYS A 176 9.03 0.76 9.40
CA CYS A 176 8.50 2.13 9.22
C CYS A 176 9.68 3.08 9.00
N ASP A 177 9.50 4.14 8.21
CA ASP A 177 10.54 5.14 7.93
C ASP A 177 10.34 6.44 8.74
N ASN A 178 9.35 6.48 9.62
CA ASN A 178 9.09 7.61 10.50
C ASN A 178 9.58 7.35 11.92
N GLN A 179 10.74 7.94 12.27
CA GLN A 179 11.33 7.79 13.60
C GLN A 179 10.45 8.30 14.73
N ALA A 180 9.65 9.35 14.49
CA ALA A 180 8.73 9.85 15.51
C ALA A 180 7.59 8.86 15.79
N ALA A 181 7.05 8.20 14.77
CA ALA A 181 6.04 7.16 14.94
C ALA A 181 6.61 5.92 15.65
N ILE A 182 7.83 5.50 15.29
CA ILE A 182 8.55 4.41 15.98
C ILE A 182 8.78 4.75 17.44
N TYR A 183 9.21 5.98 17.74
CA TYR A 183 9.44 6.43 19.11
C TYR A 183 8.15 6.44 19.94
N ILE A 184 7.02 6.85 19.34
CA ILE A 184 5.70 6.78 20.01
C ILE A 184 5.30 5.32 20.28
N ALA A 185 5.67 4.38 19.41
CA ALA A 185 5.34 2.95 19.60
C ALA A 185 6.14 2.30 20.73
N SER A 186 7.37 2.76 20.97
CA SER A 186 8.26 2.22 22.01
C SER A 186 8.10 2.86 23.38
N ASN A 187 7.53 4.07 23.48
CA ASN A 187 7.48 4.82 24.73
C ASN A 187 6.07 4.97 25.29
N PRO A 188 5.86 4.70 26.59
CA PRO A 188 4.56 4.80 27.25
C PRO A 188 4.13 6.25 27.56
N VAL A 189 4.96 7.25 27.23
CA VAL A 189 4.69 8.66 27.58
C VAL A 189 3.63 9.22 26.62
N TYR A 190 2.39 9.26 27.10
CA TYR A 190 1.28 9.92 26.43
C TYR A 190 1.52 11.43 26.39
N HIS A 191 1.66 11.97 25.20
CA HIS A 191 1.59 13.42 24.99
C HIS A 191 0.12 13.83 24.78
N GLU A 192 -0.32 14.97 25.32
CA GLU A 192 -1.68 15.51 25.11
C GLU A 192 -2.10 15.61 23.62
N ARG A 193 -1.12 15.56 22.70
CA ARG A 193 -1.29 15.63 21.24
C ARG A 193 -1.73 14.31 20.58
N THR A 194 -1.83 13.17 21.28
CA THR A 194 -2.21 11.86 20.69
C THR A 194 -3.62 11.37 21.06
N LYS A 195 -4.42 12.10 21.86
CA LYS A 195 -5.77 11.68 22.30
C LYS A 195 -6.69 11.14 21.20
N HIS A 196 -6.60 11.71 20.00
CA HIS A 196 -7.43 11.33 18.85
C HIS A 196 -6.89 10.12 18.04
N ILE A 197 -5.81 9.49 18.50
CA ILE A 197 -5.28 8.19 18.07
C ILE A 197 -4.98 7.29 19.28
N GLU A 198 -5.56 7.60 20.44
CA GLU A 198 -5.21 6.95 21.71
C GLU A 198 -5.42 5.43 21.67
N VAL A 199 -6.52 4.97 21.08
CA VAL A 199 -6.79 3.53 20.88
C VAL A 199 -5.73 2.87 20.00
N ASP A 200 -5.36 3.52 18.88
CA ASP A 200 -4.31 3.03 17.99
C ASP A 200 -2.95 2.96 18.72
N CYS A 201 -2.65 3.98 19.54
CA CYS A 201 -1.46 4.03 20.39
C CYS A 201 -1.41 2.89 21.38
N HIS A 202 -2.48 2.68 22.15
CA HIS A 202 -2.55 1.56 23.09
C HIS A 202 -2.38 0.22 22.37
N PHE A 203 -3.02 0.04 21.22
CA PHE A 203 -2.99 -1.23 20.49
C PHE A 203 -1.59 -1.58 19.96
N VAL A 204 -0.93 -0.64 19.29
CA VAL A 204 0.44 -0.87 18.76
C VAL A 204 1.44 -1.03 19.90
N HIS A 205 1.34 -0.17 20.92
CA HIS A 205 2.23 -0.22 22.06
C HIS A 205 2.12 -1.54 22.83
N ASP A 206 0.90 -2.04 23.07
CA ASP A 206 0.69 -3.34 23.73
C ASP A 206 1.32 -4.51 22.96
N ALA A 207 1.19 -4.51 21.62
CA ALA A 207 1.85 -5.51 20.78
C ALA A 207 3.38 -5.43 20.84
N VAL A 208 3.95 -4.22 20.92
CA VAL A 208 5.40 -4.00 21.08
C VAL A 208 5.89 -4.42 22.46
N MET A 209 5.19 -4.04 23.53
CA MET A 209 5.56 -4.38 24.91
C MET A 209 5.50 -5.88 25.19
N LYS A 210 4.52 -6.58 24.59
CA LYS A 210 4.41 -8.05 24.62
C LYS A 210 5.48 -8.75 23.75
N LYS A 211 6.36 -7.99 23.09
CA LYS A 211 7.36 -8.50 22.13
C LYS A 211 6.75 -9.34 21.00
N LEU A 212 5.50 -9.05 20.65
CA LEU A 212 4.84 -9.67 19.50
C LEU A 212 5.24 -8.97 18.20
N VAL A 213 5.47 -7.66 18.26
CA VAL A 213 5.90 -6.82 17.13
C VAL A 213 7.15 -6.05 17.51
N GLU A 214 8.11 -6.00 16.59
CA GLU A 214 9.25 -5.10 16.61
C GLU A 214 9.07 -4.05 15.52
N THR A 215 9.46 -2.80 15.79
CA THR A 215 9.28 -1.66 14.88
C THR A 215 10.62 -1.11 14.35
N PRO A 216 11.41 -1.90 13.61
CA PRO A 216 12.70 -1.44 13.08
C PRO A 216 12.52 -0.29 12.07
N PHE A 217 13.45 0.66 12.11
CA PHE A 217 13.53 1.71 11.11
C PHE A 217 13.98 1.16 9.75
N VAL A 218 13.37 1.65 8.67
CA VAL A 218 13.84 1.47 7.29
C VAL A 218 14.01 2.83 6.64
N SER A 219 15.01 3.00 5.78
CA SER A 219 15.09 4.21 4.97
C SER A 219 13.98 4.24 3.91
N SER A 220 13.59 5.43 3.44
CA SER A 220 12.54 5.54 2.42
C SER A 220 12.89 4.82 1.10
N LEU A 221 14.19 4.65 0.78
CA LEU A 221 14.60 3.81 -0.37
C LEU A 221 14.36 2.30 -0.14
N GLY A 222 14.29 1.86 1.11
CA GLY A 222 13.96 0.49 1.50
C GLY A 222 12.48 0.27 1.79
N GLN A 223 11.67 1.33 1.82
CA GLN A 223 10.26 1.29 2.19
C GLN A 223 9.41 0.71 1.05
N LEU A 224 8.97 -0.55 1.19
CA LEU A 224 8.19 -1.23 0.15
C LEU A 224 6.74 -0.75 0.09
N ALA A 225 6.21 -0.21 1.19
CA ALA A 225 4.84 0.27 1.24
C ALA A 225 4.64 1.60 0.47
N ASP A 226 5.72 2.29 0.08
CA ASP A 226 5.69 3.52 -0.74
C ASP A 226 4.88 3.35 -2.04
N VAL A 227 4.98 2.17 -2.68
CA VAL A 227 4.25 1.88 -3.92
C VAL A 227 2.72 1.79 -3.72
N LEU A 228 2.28 1.69 -2.46
CA LEU A 228 0.88 1.60 -2.06
C LEU A 228 0.34 2.93 -1.53
N THR A 229 1.17 3.94 -1.32
CA THR A 229 0.77 5.24 -0.76
C THR A 229 0.87 6.38 -1.75
N LYS A 230 1.79 6.29 -2.71
CA LYS A 230 2.08 7.35 -3.69
C LYS A 230 2.55 6.78 -5.03
N SER A 231 2.47 7.62 -6.05
CA SER A 231 3.04 7.32 -7.38
C SER A 231 4.55 7.51 -7.35
N LEU A 232 5.30 6.48 -7.77
CA LEU A 232 6.76 6.48 -7.79
C LEU A 232 7.30 6.59 -9.22
N PHE A 233 8.48 7.20 -9.37
CA PHE A 233 9.23 7.14 -10.63
C PHE A 233 9.66 5.70 -10.96
N ALA A 234 9.82 5.43 -12.25
CA ALA A 234 10.04 4.07 -12.78
C ALA A 234 11.15 3.26 -12.07
N PRO A 235 12.33 3.82 -11.72
CA PRO A 235 13.36 3.05 -11.02
C PRO A 235 12.91 2.52 -9.65
N ASN A 236 12.34 3.40 -8.82
CA ASN A 236 11.87 3.05 -7.47
C ASN A 236 10.63 2.16 -7.53
N PHE A 237 9.71 2.43 -8.45
CA PHE A 237 8.55 1.60 -8.70
C PHE A 237 8.94 0.17 -9.06
N ARG A 238 9.87 -0.01 -10.01
CA ARG A 238 10.36 -1.32 -10.45
C ARG A 238 11.06 -2.07 -9.31
N MET A 239 11.90 -1.38 -8.54
CA MET A 239 12.57 -1.96 -7.38
C MET A 239 11.54 -2.48 -6.35
N CYS A 240 10.55 -1.67 -5.97
CA CYS A 240 9.51 -2.08 -5.03
C CYS A 240 8.73 -3.28 -5.59
N CYS A 241 8.33 -3.21 -6.86
CA CYS A 241 7.62 -4.29 -7.53
C CYS A 241 8.38 -5.63 -7.48
N ASN A 242 9.68 -5.60 -7.74
CA ASN A 242 10.52 -6.79 -7.71
C ASN A 242 10.62 -7.37 -6.29
N LYS A 243 10.77 -6.52 -5.28
CA LYS A 243 10.82 -6.93 -3.86
C LYS A 243 9.47 -7.40 -3.31
N LEU A 244 8.36 -6.95 -3.91
CA LEU A 244 7.00 -7.47 -3.64
C LEU A 244 6.73 -8.84 -4.30
N SER A 245 7.77 -9.55 -4.76
CA SER A 245 7.66 -10.84 -5.44
C SER A 245 6.79 -10.82 -6.71
N MET A 246 6.67 -9.66 -7.37
CA MET A 246 6.03 -9.59 -8.67
C MET A 246 7.02 -9.98 -9.77
N GLY A 247 7.01 -11.26 -10.15
CA GLY A 247 7.78 -11.76 -11.31
C GLY A 247 6.90 -11.96 -12.53
N ASP A 248 7.51 -12.08 -13.70
CA ASP A 248 6.82 -12.38 -14.96
C ASP A 248 7.09 -13.82 -15.38
N LEU A 249 6.03 -14.63 -15.49
CA LEU A 249 6.09 -16.03 -15.90
C LEU A 249 6.57 -16.22 -17.34
N TYR A 250 6.45 -15.19 -18.18
CA TYR A 250 6.87 -15.24 -19.57
C TYR A 250 8.20 -14.52 -19.82
N ALA A 251 8.84 -13.98 -18.78
CA ALA A 251 10.19 -13.44 -18.94
C ALA A 251 11.17 -14.59 -19.23
N PRO A 252 12.10 -14.43 -20.20
CA PRO A 252 13.15 -15.41 -20.41
C PRO A 252 13.98 -15.58 -19.13
N ALA A 253 14.30 -16.84 -18.83
CA ALA A 253 15.06 -17.26 -17.65
C ALA A 253 16.49 -16.72 -17.63
#